data_AF-A0A7C5RGA2-F1
#
_entry.id   AF-A0A7C5RGA2-F1
#
_cell.length_a   1.000
_cell.length_b   1.000
_cell.length_c   1.000
_cell.angle_alpha   90.00
_cell.angle_beta   90.00
_cell.angle_gamma   90.00
#
_symmetry.space_group_name_H-M   'P 1'
#
loop_
_entity.id
_entity.type
_entity.pdbx_description
1 polymer ?
#
loop_
_entity_poly.entity_id
_entity_poly.type
_entity_poly.pdbx_seq_one_letter_code
_entity_poly.pdbx_strand_id
1 'polypeptide(L)'
;MVTHSVYKRGCISCGREITDDRLVEVGVCDKCYSSSSEDILKIFESLTGKSKNLRDLITLKKEVDEWVDKFKTVIGTLPWNTQITWMKRVILGRSFSLVAPTGVGKTTFGIFSSLMMALRGKKSIVILPTTNLVNQVYEKIVSFSKKLGMSIRVIRYSSNLSEKEKVNFKDSIIKGEYDIVII
;
A
#
# COMPACT_ATOMS: atom_id res chain seq x y z
N MET A 1 19.92 -8.80 41.70
CA MET A 1 20.34 -8.45 40.33
C MET A 1 19.29 -8.98 39.39
N VAL A 2 18.71 -8.14 38.55
CA VAL A 2 17.87 -8.63 37.45
C VAL A 2 18.83 -9.16 36.39
N THR A 3 18.73 -10.44 36.07
CA THR A 3 19.54 -11.07 35.03
C THR A 3 18.85 -10.80 33.69
N HIS A 4 19.47 -9.98 32.85
CA HIS A 4 18.94 -9.67 31.52
C HIS A 4 19.45 -10.69 30.51
N SER A 5 18.53 -11.20 29.68
CA SER A 5 18.92 -12.01 28.52
C SER A 5 19.51 -11.12 27.41
N VAL A 6 20.52 -11.61 26.70
CA VAL A 6 21.16 -10.87 25.58
C VAL A 6 20.85 -11.55 24.25
N TYR A 7 20.23 -10.82 23.34
CA TYR A 7 19.87 -11.30 22.00
C TYR A 7 20.90 -10.86 20.97
N LYS A 8 21.62 -11.83 20.38
CA LYS A 8 22.52 -11.56 19.26
C LYS A 8 21.71 -11.11 18.04
N ARG A 9 22.18 -10.05 17.38
CA ARG A 9 21.54 -9.44 16.19
C ARG A 9 20.12 -8.91 16.42
N GLY A 10 19.77 -8.54 17.66
CA GLY A 10 18.43 -8.03 17.98
C GLY A 10 18.22 -6.53 17.74
N CYS A 11 19.28 -5.72 17.72
CA CYS A 11 19.13 -4.27 17.52
C CYS A 11 18.72 -3.94 16.07
N ILE A 12 17.55 -3.33 15.87
CA ILE A 12 17.03 -3.01 14.52
C ILE A 12 17.86 -1.94 13.77
N SER A 13 18.59 -1.11 14.52
CA SER A 13 19.45 -0.08 13.96
C SER A 13 20.78 -0.66 13.46
N CYS A 14 21.61 -1.22 14.34
CA CYS A 14 22.96 -1.66 13.96
C CYS A 14 23.13 -3.18 13.77
N GLY A 15 22.10 -3.99 14.01
CA GLY A 15 22.17 -5.45 13.89
C GLY A 15 23.10 -6.13 14.90
N ARG A 16 23.50 -5.43 15.97
CA ARG A 16 24.33 -5.98 17.06
C ARG A 16 23.46 -6.53 18.20
N GLU A 17 24.11 -6.95 19.27
CA GLU A 17 23.46 -7.42 20.49
C GLU A 17 22.61 -6.33 21.16
N ILE A 18 21.59 -6.78 21.87
CA ILE A 18 20.66 -5.97 22.64
C ILE A 18 20.18 -6.79 23.84
N THR A 19 19.95 -6.12 24.96
CA THR A 19 19.35 -6.72 26.16
C THR A 19 17.84 -6.88 25.98
N ASP A 20 17.23 -7.79 26.75
CA ASP A 20 15.81 -8.12 26.67
C ASP A 20 14.87 -6.94 26.94
N ASP A 21 15.15 -6.17 27.97
CA ASP A 21 14.47 -4.92 28.33
C ASP A 21 14.47 -3.93 27.15
N ARG A 22 15.65 -3.64 26.59
CA ARG A 22 15.80 -2.72 25.46
C ARG A 22 15.12 -3.22 24.20
N LEU A 23 15.12 -4.53 23.96
CA LEU A 23 14.44 -5.12 22.81
C LEU A 23 12.92 -4.95 22.91
N VAL A 24 12.36 -5.13 24.11
CA VAL A 24 10.91 -4.97 24.38
C VAL A 24 10.49 -3.50 24.34
N GLU A 25 11.28 -2.60 24.91
CA GLU A 25 10.90 -1.19 25.04
C GLU A 25 11.08 -0.40 23.74
N VAL A 26 12.24 -0.53 23.08
CA VAL A 26 12.63 0.36 21.97
C VAL A 26 13.08 -0.43 20.73
N GLY A 27 13.61 -1.65 20.89
CA GLY A 27 14.18 -2.44 19.80
C GLY A 27 15.56 -1.95 19.32
N VAL A 28 16.18 -1.02 20.05
CA VAL A 28 17.48 -0.41 19.72
C VAL A 28 18.42 -0.53 20.92
N CYS A 29 19.70 -0.85 20.73
CA CYS A 29 20.67 -0.94 21.83
C CYS A 29 21.17 0.44 22.30
N ASP A 30 21.71 0.52 23.52
CA ASP A 30 22.15 1.78 24.14
C ASP A 30 23.24 2.51 23.35
N LYS A 31 24.07 1.75 22.61
CA LYS A 31 25.09 2.30 21.71
C LYS A 31 24.49 3.05 20.52
N CYS A 32 23.29 2.67 20.10
CA CYS A 32 22.58 3.33 19.00
C CYS A 32 21.72 4.49 19.51
N TYR A 33 21.10 4.33 20.68
CA TYR A 33 20.26 5.34 21.31
C TYR A 33 20.24 5.14 22.83
N SER A 34 20.75 6.09 23.59
CA SER A 34 20.96 5.93 25.04
C SER A 34 19.81 6.42 25.92
N SER A 35 18.83 7.13 25.37
CA SER A 35 17.67 7.60 26.13
C SER A 35 16.56 6.54 26.15
N SER A 36 15.75 6.53 27.21
CA SER A 36 14.64 5.60 27.42
C SER A 36 13.26 6.25 27.33
N SER A 37 13.18 7.57 27.09
CA SER A 37 11.92 8.29 27.10
C SER A 37 11.71 9.09 25.83
N GLU A 38 11.12 8.47 24.80
CA GLU A 38 10.64 9.21 23.62
C GLU A 38 9.70 8.35 22.77
N ASP A 39 8.94 9.02 21.90
CA ASP A 39 8.15 8.40 20.84
C ASP A 39 9.07 7.51 19.97
N ILE A 40 8.79 6.20 19.94
CA ILE A 40 9.57 5.20 19.19
C ILE A 40 9.75 5.61 17.72
N LEU A 41 8.74 6.25 17.12
CA LEU A 41 8.85 6.73 15.74
C LEU A 41 9.94 7.79 15.59
N LYS A 42 10.03 8.75 16.52
CA LYS A 42 11.08 9.79 16.49
C LYS A 42 12.46 9.20 16.66
N ILE A 43 12.59 8.21 17.55
CA ILE A 43 13.83 7.46 17.73
C ILE A 43 14.24 6.82 16.40
N PHE A 44 13.31 6.11 15.75
CA PHE A 44 13.60 5.42 14.50
C PHE A 44 13.92 6.38 13.36
N GLU A 45 13.21 7.51 13.27
CA GLU A 45 13.48 8.59 12.30
C GLU A 45 14.90 9.15 12.45
N SER A 46 15.34 9.42 13.69
CA SER A 46 16.69 9.93 13.99
C SER A 46 17.81 8.95 13.57
N LEU A 47 17.49 7.67 13.46
CA LEU A 47 18.43 6.58 13.17
C LEU A 47 18.39 6.12 11.70
N THR A 48 17.52 6.68 10.86
CA THR A 48 17.40 6.32 9.43
C THR A 48 18.67 6.57 8.61
N GLY A 49 19.55 7.48 9.07
CA GLY A 49 20.87 7.69 8.47
C GLY A 49 21.84 6.54 8.70
N LYS A 50 21.65 5.77 9.78
CA LYS A 50 22.58 4.72 10.25
C LYS A 50 22.19 3.31 9.79
N SER A 51 20.96 3.12 9.33
CA SER A 51 20.43 1.80 8.95
C SER A 51 19.48 1.89 7.76
N LYS A 52 19.84 1.20 6.67
CA LYS A 52 18.96 1.06 5.50
C LYS A 52 17.65 0.39 5.87
N ASN A 53 17.69 -0.69 6.66
CA ASN A 53 16.50 -1.42 7.06
C ASN A 53 15.51 -0.55 7.84
N LEU A 54 16.04 0.30 8.74
CA LEU A 54 15.20 1.21 9.52
C LEU A 54 14.59 2.32 8.65
N ARG A 55 15.37 2.84 7.69
CA ARG A 55 14.87 3.79 6.70
C ARG A 55 13.74 3.17 5.88
N ASP A 56 13.93 1.96 5.36
CA ASP A 56 12.93 1.26 4.56
C ASP A 56 11.65 1.00 5.38
N LEU A 57 11.79 0.67 6.67
CA LEU A 57 10.66 0.48 7.59
C LEU A 57 9.86 1.77 7.82
N ILE A 58 10.56 2.89 8.08
CA ILE A 58 9.92 4.21 8.27
C ILE A 58 9.26 4.69 6.98
N THR A 59 9.91 4.52 5.82
CA THR A 59 9.31 4.85 4.53
C THR A 59 8.04 4.03 4.30
N LEU A 60 8.08 2.71 4.55
CA LEU A 60 6.89 1.86 4.44
C LEU A 60 5.76 2.33 5.37
N LYS A 61 6.08 2.70 6.62
CA LYS A 61 5.07 3.21 7.57
C LYS A 61 4.40 4.48 7.05
N LYS A 62 5.20 5.46 6.60
CA LYS A 62 4.70 6.73 6.04
C LYS A 62 3.82 6.51 4.82
N GLU A 63 4.23 5.63 3.91
CA GLU A 63 3.43 5.30 2.73
C GLU A 63 2.12 4.60 3.11
N VAL A 64 2.13 3.70 4.10
CA VAL A 64 0.91 3.04 4.58
C VAL A 64 -0.05 4.05 5.21
N ASP A 65 0.47 4.99 6.02
CA ASP A 65 -0.36 6.04 6.65
C ASP A 65 -1.00 6.94 5.59
N GLU A 66 -0.23 7.36 4.57
CA GLU A 66 -0.75 8.12 3.44
C GLU A 66 -1.87 7.35 2.69
N TRP A 67 -1.71 6.04 2.52
CA TRP A 67 -2.74 5.20 1.90
C TRP A 67 -3.97 5.06 2.80
N VAL A 68 -3.81 4.97 4.12
CA VAL A 68 -4.92 4.91 5.08
C VAL A 68 -5.74 6.19 5.03
N ASP A 69 -5.09 7.35 4.98
CA ASP A 69 -5.77 8.65 4.87
C ASP A 69 -6.55 8.78 3.56
N LYS A 70 -5.90 8.46 2.42
CA LYS A 70 -6.57 8.45 1.10
C LYS A 70 -7.73 7.45 1.06
N PHE A 71 -7.57 6.27 1.68
CA PHE A 71 -8.63 5.28 1.77
C PHE A 71 -9.83 5.85 2.53
N LYS A 72 -9.59 6.51 3.67
CA LYS A 72 -10.65 7.16 4.45
C LYS A 72 -11.35 8.26 3.66
N THR A 73 -10.61 9.08 2.91
CA THR A 73 -11.21 10.13 2.03
C THR A 73 -12.16 9.54 0.99
N VAL A 74 -11.80 8.41 0.40
CA VAL A 74 -12.55 7.83 -0.72
C VAL A 74 -13.73 6.97 -0.25
N ILE A 75 -13.50 6.17 0.78
CA ILE A 75 -14.42 5.15 1.29
C ILE A 75 -15.29 5.68 2.44
N GLY A 76 -14.82 6.68 3.18
CA GLY A 76 -15.50 7.27 4.34
C GLY A 76 -15.19 6.57 5.68
N THR A 77 -14.51 5.43 5.66
CA THR A 77 -14.12 4.65 6.85
C THR A 77 -12.66 4.25 6.79
N LEU A 78 -12.09 3.90 7.96
CA LEU A 78 -10.72 3.38 8.02
C LEU A 78 -10.64 1.97 7.39
N PRO A 79 -9.50 1.62 6.78
CA PRO A 79 -9.28 0.28 6.29
C PRO A 79 -9.21 -0.73 7.43
N TRP A 80 -9.63 -1.96 7.17
CA TRP A 80 -9.49 -3.06 8.12
C TRP A 80 -8.02 -3.46 8.27
N ASN A 81 -7.64 -4.07 9.40
CA ASN A 81 -6.26 -4.54 9.61
C ASN A 81 -5.77 -5.49 8.50
N THR A 82 -6.67 -6.30 7.94
CA THR A 82 -6.38 -7.16 6.79
C THR A 82 -6.07 -6.34 5.53
N GLN A 83 -6.82 -5.26 5.28
CA GLN A 83 -6.55 -4.35 4.16
C GLN A 83 -5.23 -3.59 4.38
N ILE A 84 -4.90 -3.16 5.59
CA ILE A 84 -3.59 -2.56 5.92
C ILE A 84 -2.46 -3.55 5.61
N THR A 85 -2.64 -4.82 5.93
CA THR A 85 -1.67 -5.88 5.59
C THR A 85 -1.51 -6.03 4.07
N TRP A 86 -2.60 -5.92 3.32
CA TRP A 86 -2.57 -5.93 1.86
C TRP A 86 -1.90 -4.68 1.29
N MET A 87 -2.15 -3.49 1.84
CA MET A 87 -1.48 -2.24 1.45
C MET A 87 0.03 -2.38 1.57
N LYS A 88 0.53 -2.89 2.72
CA LYS A 88 1.95 -3.17 2.93
C LYS A 88 2.52 -4.07 1.83
N ARG A 89 1.81 -5.14 1.45
CA ARG A 89 2.25 -6.06 0.40
C ARG A 89 2.29 -5.39 -0.98
N VAL A 90 1.29 -4.58 -1.31
CA VAL A 90 1.24 -3.84 -2.58
C VAL A 90 2.36 -2.80 -2.66
N ILE A 91 2.57 -2.02 -1.60
CA ILE A 91 3.66 -1.03 -1.51
C ILE A 91 5.02 -1.70 -1.71
N LEU A 92 5.23 -2.86 -1.08
CA LEU A 92 6.44 -3.67 -1.22
C LEU A 92 6.55 -4.40 -2.57
N GLY A 93 5.61 -4.21 -3.50
CA GLY A 93 5.62 -4.83 -4.82
C GLY A 93 5.45 -6.35 -4.81
N ARG A 94 4.78 -6.91 -3.79
CA ARG A 94 4.60 -8.36 -3.62
C ARG A 94 3.29 -8.83 -4.26
N SER A 95 3.33 -9.97 -4.95
CA SER A 95 2.15 -10.69 -5.44
C SER A 95 1.58 -11.59 -4.34
N PHE A 96 0.26 -11.63 -4.17
CA PHE A 96 -0.41 -12.44 -3.13
C PHE A 96 -1.89 -12.66 -3.43
N SER A 97 -2.48 -13.67 -2.79
CA SER A 97 -3.92 -13.93 -2.79
C SER A 97 -4.63 -13.20 -1.64
N LEU A 98 -5.81 -12.64 -1.91
CA LEU A 98 -6.67 -12.02 -0.91
C LEU A 98 -7.48 -13.08 -0.15
N VAL A 99 -6.84 -13.75 0.81
CA VAL A 99 -7.48 -14.76 1.68
C VAL A 99 -8.32 -14.06 2.75
N ALA A 100 -9.63 -14.01 2.54
CA ALA A 100 -10.62 -13.46 3.48
C ALA A 100 -12.05 -13.84 3.04
N PRO A 101 -13.05 -13.78 3.94
CA PRO A 101 -14.46 -13.95 3.56
C PRO A 101 -14.96 -12.88 2.57
N THR A 102 -16.19 -13.03 2.07
CA THR A 102 -16.89 -11.94 1.37
C THR A 102 -17.22 -10.81 2.36
N GLY A 103 -17.51 -9.60 1.85
CA GLY A 103 -17.84 -8.45 2.69
C GLY A 103 -16.65 -7.63 3.21
N VAL A 104 -15.43 -8.19 3.24
CA VAL A 104 -14.19 -7.47 3.63
C VAL A 104 -13.71 -6.41 2.62
N GLY A 105 -14.42 -6.24 1.50
CA GLY A 105 -14.11 -5.21 0.50
C GLY A 105 -12.95 -5.53 -0.45
N LYS A 106 -12.77 -6.77 -0.90
CA LYS A 106 -11.70 -7.16 -1.85
C LYS A 106 -11.71 -6.34 -3.14
N THR A 107 -12.89 -6.19 -3.76
CA THR A 107 -13.04 -5.39 -4.98
C THR A 107 -12.72 -3.91 -4.72
N THR A 108 -13.23 -3.36 -3.61
CA THR A 108 -12.93 -1.99 -3.18
C THR A 108 -11.42 -1.78 -2.98
N PHE A 109 -10.75 -2.75 -2.34
CA PHE A 109 -9.30 -2.72 -2.15
C PHE A 109 -8.54 -2.79 -3.48
N GLY A 110 -8.96 -3.62 -4.43
CA GLY A 110 -8.37 -3.69 -5.76
C GLY A 110 -8.50 -2.38 -6.53
N ILE A 111 -9.70 -1.78 -6.51
CA ILE A 111 -9.96 -0.44 -7.06
C ILE A 111 -9.03 0.60 -6.44
N PHE A 112 -9.02 0.68 -5.10
CA PHE A 112 -8.20 1.63 -4.37
C PHE A 112 -6.70 1.46 -4.70
N SER A 113 -6.21 0.22 -4.71
CA SER A 113 -4.82 -0.09 -5.03
C SER A 113 -4.45 0.33 -6.45
N SER A 114 -5.32 0.12 -7.44
CA SER A 114 -5.08 0.56 -8.82
C SER A 114 -4.95 2.08 -8.94
N LEU A 115 -5.76 2.84 -8.19
CA LEU A 115 -5.66 4.29 -8.10
C LEU A 115 -4.35 4.74 -7.45
N MET A 116 -3.95 4.10 -6.34
CA MET A 116 -2.70 4.43 -5.67
C MET A 116 -1.48 4.10 -6.53
N MET A 117 -1.55 3.06 -7.35
CA MET A 117 -0.52 2.75 -8.36
C MET A 117 -0.48 3.81 -9.46
N ALA A 118 -1.63 4.27 -9.95
CA ALA A 118 -1.71 5.36 -10.92
C ALA A 118 -1.10 6.66 -10.38
N LEU A 119 -1.32 7.00 -9.10
CA LEU A 119 -0.66 8.15 -8.44
C LEU A 119 0.87 8.04 -8.42
N ARG A 120 1.42 6.82 -8.50
CA ARG A 120 2.86 6.57 -8.60
C ARG A 120 3.35 6.48 -10.04
N GLY A 121 2.53 6.88 -11.01
CA GLY A 121 2.83 6.76 -12.44
C GLY A 121 2.88 5.32 -12.96
N LYS A 122 2.31 4.37 -12.21
CA LYS A 122 2.25 2.96 -12.63
C LYS A 122 0.91 2.63 -13.29
N LYS A 123 0.95 1.72 -14.27
CA LYS A 123 -0.24 1.24 -14.96
C LYS A 123 -0.78 -0.02 -14.31
N SER A 124 -2.11 -0.16 -14.28
CA SER A 124 -2.79 -1.34 -13.73
C SER A 124 -3.76 -1.96 -14.72
N ILE A 125 -3.93 -3.28 -14.67
CA ILE A 125 -4.98 -4.01 -15.38
C ILE A 125 -5.85 -4.71 -14.34
N VAL A 126 -7.16 -4.49 -14.40
CA VAL A 126 -8.17 -5.09 -13.54
C VAL A 126 -8.98 -6.06 -14.38
N ILE A 127 -8.92 -7.35 -14.04
CA ILE A 127 -9.60 -8.42 -14.77
C ILE A 127 -10.78 -8.91 -13.95
N LEU A 128 -11.97 -8.96 -14.55
CA LEU A 128 -13.24 -9.25 -13.91
C LEU A 128 -14.00 -10.33 -14.69
N PRO A 129 -14.83 -11.16 -14.01
CA PRO A 129 -15.44 -12.30 -14.67
C PRO A 129 -16.68 -11.96 -15.53
N THR A 130 -17.24 -10.76 -15.42
CA THR A 130 -18.47 -10.38 -16.14
C THR A 130 -18.45 -8.92 -16.59
N THR A 131 -19.10 -8.64 -17.73
CA THR A 131 -19.32 -7.29 -18.25
C THR A 131 -19.98 -6.35 -17.22
N ASN A 132 -20.91 -6.85 -16.41
CA ASN A 132 -21.57 -6.05 -15.39
C ASN A 132 -20.58 -5.58 -14.31
N LEU A 133 -19.66 -6.46 -13.87
CA LEU A 133 -18.63 -6.08 -12.91
C LEU A 133 -17.65 -5.08 -13.53
N VAL A 134 -17.28 -5.23 -14.81
CA VAL A 134 -16.45 -4.25 -15.51
C VAL A 134 -17.06 -2.85 -15.42
N ASN A 135 -18.35 -2.71 -15.71
CA ASN A 135 -19.03 -1.42 -15.69
C ASN A 135 -19.11 -0.85 -14.27
N GLN A 136 -19.48 -1.67 -13.28
CA GLN A 136 -19.54 -1.25 -11.88
C GLN A 136 -18.17 -0.81 -11.34
N VAL A 137 -17.11 -1.52 -11.70
CA VAL A 137 -15.75 -1.20 -11.28
C VAL A 137 -15.24 0.07 -11.98
N TYR A 138 -15.54 0.25 -13.26
CA TYR A 138 -15.24 1.48 -14.01
C TYR A 138 -15.87 2.71 -13.35
N GLU A 139 -17.18 2.67 -13.07
CA GLU A 139 -17.89 3.77 -12.42
C GLU A 139 -17.29 4.10 -11.05
N LYS A 140 -16.94 3.08 -10.26
CA LYS A 140 -16.30 3.27 -8.96
C LYS A 140 -14.91 3.87 -9.07
N ILE A 141 -14.07 3.42 -10.01
CA ILE A 141 -12.74 4.00 -10.24
C ILE A 141 -12.88 5.47 -10.62
N VAL A 142 -13.79 5.82 -11.53
CA VAL A 142 -14.04 7.22 -11.93
C VAL A 142 -14.56 8.07 -10.76
N SER A 143 -15.45 7.52 -9.94
CA SER A 143 -15.96 8.21 -8.74
C SER A 143 -14.83 8.46 -7.71
N PHE A 144 -14.02 7.44 -7.46
CA PHE A 144 -12.93 7.50 -6.48
C PHE A 144 -11.79 8.39 -6.95
N SER A 145 -11.47 8.38 -8.25
CA SER A 145 -10.46 9.29 -8.83
C SER A 145 -10.88 10.75 -8.66
N LYS A 146 -12.16 11.08 -8.89
CA LYS A 146 -12.70 12.42 -8.63
C LYS A 146 -12.55 12.84 -7.17
N LYS A 147 -12.87 11.95 -6.21
CA LYS A 147 -12.71 12.22 -4.77
C LYS A 147 -11.25 12.51 -4.38
N LEU A 148 -10.29 11.91 -5.09
CA LEU A 148 -8.86 12.13 -4.89
C LEU A 148 -8.29 13.30 -5.70
N GLY A 149 -9.11 14.02 -6.47
CA GLY A 149 -8.64 15.09 -7.35
C GLY A 149 -7.72 14.59 -8.48
N MET A 150 -7.87 13.32 -8.89
CA MET A 150 -7.00 12.68 -9.86
C MET A 150 -7.51 12.87 -11.29
N SER A 151 -6.61 13.31 -12.17
CA SER A 151 -6.79 13.19 -13.62
C SER A 151 -6.08 11.94 -14.12
N ILE A 152 -6.83 10.86 -14.34
CA ILE A 152 -6.32 9.58 -14.83
C ILE A 152 -7.13 9.08 -16.02
N ARG A 153 -6.46 8.37 -16.92
CA ARG A 153 -7.02 7.71 -18.09
C ARG A 153 -7.42 6.28 -17.72
N VAL A 154 -8.73 6.09 -17.56
CA VAL A 154 -9.33 4.79 -17.28
C VAL A 154 -10.03 4.32 -18.54
N ILE A 155 -9.64 3.16 -19.06
CA ILE A 155 -10.30 2.54 -20.22
C ILE A 155 -10.89 1.20 -19.81
N ARG A 156 -12.02 0.84 -20.42
CA ARG A 156 -12.68 -0.46 -20.19
C ARG A 156 -13.00 -1.15 -21.50
N TYR A 157 -12.98 -2.47 -21.50
CA TYR A 157 -13.54 -3.29 -22.57
C TYR A 157 -14.77 -4.03 -22.06
N SER A 158 -15.87 -3.98 -22.81
CA SER A 158 -17.06 -4.78 -22.49
C SER A 158 -17.76 -5.23 -23.76
N SER A 159 -18.51 -6.34 -23.69
CA SER A 159 -19.29 -6.88 -24.81
C SER A 159 -20.25 -5.86 -25.44
N ASN A 160 -20.69 -4.88 -24.66
CA ASN A 160 -21.71 -3.90 -25.04
C ASN A 160 -21.12 -2.62 -25.65
N LEU A 161 -19.80 -2.56 -25.87
CA LEU A 161 -19.16 -1.43 -26.55
C LEU A 161 -19.54 -1.38 -28.03
N SER A 162 -19.73 -0.17 -28.54
CA SER A 162 -19.84 0.08 -29.98
C SER A 162 -18.52 -0.24 -30.70
N GLU A 163 -18.57 -0.48 -32.01
CA GLU A 163 -17.36 -0.74 -32.81
C GLU A 163 -16.34 0.40 -32.71
N LYS A 164 -16.81 1.65 -32.65
CA LYS A 164 -15.94 2.83 -32.47
C LYS A 164 -15.21 2.79 -31.12
N GLU A 165 -15.89 2.43 -30.04
CA GLU A 165 -15.26 2.31 -28.71
C GLU A 165 -14.26 1.15 -28.67
N LYS A 166 -14.54 0.03 -29.35
CA LYS A 166 -13.60 -1.09 -29.46
C LYS A 166 -12.31 -0.70 -30.18
N VAL A 167 -12.41 0.07 -31.28
CA VAL A 167 -11.25 0.60 -32.01
C VAL A 167 -10.45 1.54 -31.10
N ASN A 168 -11.12 2.52 -30.47
CA ASN A 168 -10.46 3.46 -29.55
C ASN A 168 -9.75 2.75 -28.39
N PHE A 169 -10.38 1.72 -27.80
CA PHE A 169 -9.77 0.92 -26.74
C PHE A 169 -8.48 0.24 -27.22
N LYS A 170 -8.51 -0.40 -28.39
CA LYS A 170 -7.32 -1.04 -28.98
C LYS A 170 -6.21 -0.04 -29.22
N ASP A 171 -6.54 1.13 -29.79
CA ASP A 171 -5.57 2.18 -30.04
C ASP A 171 -4.93 2.70 -28.76
N SER A 172 -5.72 2.95 -27.70
CA SER A 172 -5.19 3.38 -26.40
C SER A 172 -4.29 2.33 -25.77
N ILE A 173 -4.60 1.03 -25.91
CA ILE A 173 -3.74 -0.06 -25.43
C ILE A 173 -2.42 -0.08 -26.20
N ILE A 174 -2.46 -0.05 -27.54
CA ILE A 174 -1.27 -0.10 -28.40
C ILE A 174 -0.34 1.09 -28.14
N LYS A 175 -0.90 2.30 -27.99
CA LYS A 175 -0.15 3.52 -27.68
C LYS A 175 0.29 3.60 -26.22
N GLY A 176 -0.23 2.74 -25.35
CA GLY A 176 0.00 2.81 -23.91
C GLY A 176 -0.61 4.06 -23.26
N GLU A 177 -1.65 4.65 -23.84
CA GLU A 177 -2.29 5.88 -23.37
C GLU A 177 -3.36 5.61 -22.30
N TYR A 178 -2.96 4.94 -21.21
CA TYR A 178 -3.84 4.58 -20.11
C TYR A 178 -3.07 4.52 -18.79
N ASP A 179 -3.80 4.69 -17.69
CA ASP A 179 -3.31 4.45 -16.34
C ASP A 179 -3.96 3.19 -15.75
N ILE A 180 -5.24 2.95 -16.05
CA ILE A 180 -5.97 1.75 -15.61
C ILE A 180 -6.78 1.16 -16.76
N VAL A 181 -6.65 -0.15 -16.96
CA VAL A 181 -7.45 -0.95 -17.89
C VAL A 181 -8.38 -1.85 -17.10
N ILE A 182 -9.62 -2.00 -17.55
CA ILE A 182 -10.61 -2.88 -16.93
C ILE A 182 -11.18 -3.79 -18.03
N ILE A 183 -11.06 -5.11 -17.83
CA ILE A 183 -11.53 -6.14 -18.78
C ILE A 183 -12.31 -7.23 -18.07
#